data_AF-A0A0N1MIW4-F1
#
_entry.id   AF-A0A0N1MIW4-F1
#
_cell.length_a   1.000
_cell.length_b   1.000
_cell.length_c   1.000
_cell.angle_alpha   90.00
_cell.angle_beta   90.00
_cell.angle_gamma   90.00
#
_symmetry.space_group_name_H-M   'P 1'
#
loop_
_entity.id
_entity.type
_entity.pdbx_description
1 polymer ?
#
loop_
_entity_poly.entity_id
_entity_poly.type
_entity_poly.pdbx_seq_one_letter_code
_entity_poly.pdbx_strand_id
1 'polypeptide(L)'
;MKRTILLIVLALSQSIYSQNKLLKSDKLTTTDSVKIIGMYPKWDKNKTYEKYNFIITDKKVIDSLIESVEYGDNTENEWERNHFTIILTKANKELYRVSISPALNNAHINGKSYKFNISVLEKLSKKYPLTYKWYEKEFKTEQEFNKFNTEILKQEKTLYVSKPTFIYEGSFELQFPKNEIFSSPKAINDYLKPKIEKIVNGKEHSISYIANEFNLKNRDQYTMTINGPYNLFKELKDKNSKKGEWAPAKFIAVIYEKE
;
A
#
# COMPACT_ATOMS: atom_id res chain seq x y z
N MET A 1 -42.39 4.25 -39.16
CA MET A 1 -41.43 3.29 -38.55
C MET A 1 -39.99 3.79 -38.47
N LYS A 2 -39.38 4.38 -39.50
CA LYS A 2 -37.96 4.80 -39.46
C LYS A 2 -37.63 5.91 -38.43
N ARG A 3 -38.56 6.84 -38.14
CA ARG A 3 -38.35 7.90 -37.13
C ARG A 3 -38.50 7.42 -35.67
N THR A 4 -39.29 6.38 -35.42
CA THR A 4 -39.51 5.82 -34.08
C THR A 4 -38.31 5.00 -33.61
N ILE A 5 -37.62 4.32 -34.54
CA ILE A 5 -36.40 3.52 -34.25
C ILE A 5 -35.22 4.44 -33.86
N LEU A 6 -35.10 5.61 -34.49
CA LEU A 6 -34.01 6.56 -34.20
C LEU A 6 -34.09 7.12 -32.76
N LEU A 7 -35.29 7.36 -32.25
CA LEU A 7 -35.52 7.82 -30.87
C LEU A 7 -35.19 6.75 -29.82
N ILE A 8 -35.41 5.47 -30.13
CA ILE A 8 -35.07 4.35 -29.24
C ILE A 8 -33.55 4.15 -29.18
N VAL A 9 -32.83 4.32 -30.29
CA VAL A 9 -31.36 4.24 -30.34
C VAL A 9 -30.69 5.41 -29.60
N LEU A 10 -31.27 6.62 -29.66
CA LEU A 10 -30.81 7.78 -28.89
C LEU A 10 -31.15 7.70 -27.39
N ALA A 11 -32.23 7.02 -27.01
CA ALA A 11 -32.55 6.75 -25.61
C ALA A 11 -31.66 5.64 -25.01
N LEU A 12 -31.24 4.67 -25.83
CA LEU A 12 -30.31 3.60 -25.40
C LEU A 12 -28.84 4.07 -25.32
N SER A 13 -28.47 5.16 -25.99
CA SER A 13 -27.10 5.71 -25.93
C SER A 13 -26.84 6.60 -24.71
N GLN A 14 -27.86 6.90 -23.89
CA GLN A 14 -27.73 7.79 -22.73
C GLN A 14 -27.56 7.09 -21.37
N SER A 15 -27.58 5.76 -21.27
CA SER A 15 -27.47 5.12 -19.96
C SER A 15 -26.95 3.68 -20.00
N ILE A 16 -25.76 3.50 -20.59
CA ILE A 16 -24.80 2.51 -20.09
C ILE A 16 -23.60 3.29 -19.55
N TYR A 17 -23.85 4.23 -18.64
CA TYR A 17 -22.83 4.51 -17.63
C TYR A 17 -22.80 3.26 -16.76
N SER A 18 -21.84 2.37 -17.01
CA SER A 18 -21.35 1.51 -15.94
C SER A 18 -20.83 2.45 -14.86
N GLN A 19 -21.71 2.80 -13.93
CA GLN A 19 -21.38 3.61 -12.77
C GLN A 19 -20.46 2.77 -11.90
N ASN A 20 -19.15 2.93 -12.13
CA ASN A 20 -18.17 2.13 -11.42
C ASN A 20 -18.21 2.52 -9.94
N LYS A 21 -18.51 1.54 -9.10
CA LYS A 21 -18.69 1.75 -7.66
C LYS A 21 -17.32 1.74 -6.99
N LEU A 22 -16.98 2.84 -6.33
CA LEU A 22 -15.68 3.02 -5.67
C LEU A 22 -15.46 2.02 -4.54
N LEU A 23 -16.51 1.72 -3.78
CA LEU A 23 -16.42 0.93 -2.54
C LEU A 23 -16.82 -0.54 -2.76
N LYS A 24 -17.14 -0.93 -3.99
CA LYS A 24 -17.46 -2.32 -4.32
C LYS A 24 -16.17 -3.12 -4.44
N SER A 25 -16.14 -4.27 -3.78
CA SER A 25 -15.00 -5.18 -3.77
C SER A 25 -15.49 -6.61 -3.84
N ASP A 26 -14.86 -7.45 -4.66
CA ASP A 26 -15.20 -8.88 -4.77
C ASP A 26 -14.98 -9.63 -3.45
N LYS A 27 -14.18 -9.07 -2.53
CA LYS A 27 -13.94 -9.61 -1.19
C LYS A 27 -15.08 -9.30 -0.20
N LEU A 28 -16.00 -8.41 -0.57
CA LEU A 28 -17.08 -7.94 0.30
C LEU A 28 -18.38 -8.68 -0.01
N THR A 29 -18.62 -9.78 0.72
CA THR A 29 -19.83 -10.60 0.57
C THR A 29 -21.02 -10.15 1.44
N THR A 30 -20.73 -9.50 2.57
CA THR A 30 -21.72 -8.89 3.48
C THR A 30 -21.08 -7.68 4.17
N THR A 31 -21.91 -6.71 4.53
CA THR A 31 -21.56 -5.49 5.24
C THR A 31 -21.65 -5.61 6.76
N ASP A 32 -21.97 -6.79 7.29
CA ASP A 32 -21.95 -7.02 8.74
C ASP A 32 -20.56 -6.79 9.32
N SER A 33 -20.49 -5.97 10.37
CA SER A 33 -19.24 -5.56 11.05
C SER A 33 -18.23 -4.86 10.14
N VAL A 34 -18.70 -4.27 9.03
CA VAL A 34 -17.86 -3.43 8.18
C VAL A 34 -17.71 -2.03 8.78
N LYS A 35 -16.53 -1.44 8.59
CA LYS A 35 -16.30 -0.02 8.82
C LYS A 35 -15.74 0.60 7.54
N ILE A 36 -16.23 1.78 7.17
CA ILE A 36 -15.61 2.63 6.16
C ILE A 36 -14.88 3.75 6.90
N ILE A 37 -13.57 3.87 6.66
CA ILE A 37 -12.69 4.79 7.36
C ILE A 37 -12.02 5.69 6.33
N GLY A 38 -12.27 6.99 6.40
CA GLY A 38 -11.53 8.00 5.66
C GLY A 38 -10.46 8.60 6.54
N MET A 39 -9.20 8.57 6.10
CA MET A 39 -8.09 9.18 6.85
C MET A 39 -6.96 9.73 5.98
N TYR A 40 -6.33 10.81 6.44
CA TYR A 40 -5.04 11.25 5.92
C TYR A 40 -3.92 10.27 6.34
N PRO A 41 -2.78 10.25 5.64
CA PRO A 41 -1.74 9.27 5.92
C PRO A 41 -0.84 9.71 7.08
N LYS A 42 -0.31 8.74 7.85
CA LYS A 42 0.56 9.02 9.02
C LYS A 42 1.81 9.85 8.72
N TRP A 43 2.29 9.84 7.47
CA TRP A 43 3.49 10.57 7.05
C TRP A 43 3.22 12.03 6.67
N ASP A 44 1.95 12.43 6.56
CA ASP A 44 1.57 13.83 6.33
C ASP A 44 1.65 14.62 7.65
N LYS A 45 2.84 15.16 7.93
CA LYS A 45 3.11 15.97 9.13
C LYS A 45 2.25 17.24 9.20
N ASN A 46 1.82 17.75 8.05
CA ASN A 46 1.00 18.96 7.97
C ASN A 46 -0.50 18.66 8.13
N LYS A 47 -0.87 17.38 8.16
CA LYS A 47 -2.26 16.93 8.30
C LYS A 47 -3.19 17.58 7.26
N THR A 48 -2.70 17.71 6.04
CA THR A 48 -3.30 18.47 4.92
C THR A 48 -4.79 18.15 4.71
N TYR A 49 -5.15 16.87 4.89
CA TYR A 49 -6.52 16.36 4.69
C TYR A 49 -7.21 15.86 5.96
N GLU A 50 -6.77 16.27 7.15
CA GLU A 50 -7.43 15.92 8.42
C GLU A 50 -8.90 16.35 8.45
N LYS A 51 -9.22 17.50 7.83
CA LYS A 51 -10.61 17.98 7.67
C LYS A 51 -11.55 16.98 6.98
N TYR A 52 -11.01 16.00 6.26
CA TYR A 52 -11.79 14.98 5.55
C TYR A 52 -11.89 13.65 6.29
N ASN A 53 -11.34 13.52 7.49
CA ASN A 53 -11.42 12.27 8.25
C ASN A 53 -12.85 11.89 8.61
N PHE A 54 -13.18 10.61 8.47
CA PHE A 54 -14.48 10.08 8.89
C PHE A 54 -14.44 8.60 9.26
N ILE A 55 -15.44 8.15 10.03
CA ILE A 55 -15.68 6.73 10.33
C ILE A 55 -17.16 6.39 10.28
N ILE A 56 -17.51 5.35 9.53
CA ILE A 56 -18.90 4.90 9.38
C ILE A 56 -18.97 3.43 9.78
N THR A 57 -19.83 3.14 10.74
CA THR A 57 -20.09 1.79 11.28
C THR A 57 -21.55 1.37 11.16
N ASP A 58 -22.45 2.28 10.79
CA ASP A 58 -23.86 1.98 10.57
C ASP A 58 -24.02 1.18 9.27
N LYS A 59 -24.56 -0.04 9.39
CA LYS A 59 -24.71 -0.96 8.27
C LYS A 59 -25.56 -0.37 7.14
N LYS A 60 -26.68 0.28 7.44
CA LYS A 60 -27.58 0.83 6.40
C LYS A 60 -26.90 1.95 5.62
N VAL A 61 -26.12 2.78 6.32
CA VAL A 61 -25.32 3.83 5.67
C VAL A 61 -24.23 3.21 4.80
N ILE A 62 -23.54 2.17 5.28
CA ILE A 62 -22.51 1.45 4.52
C ILE A 62 -23.11 0.83 3.25
N ASP A 63 -24.23 0.11 3.37
CA ASP A 63 -24.95 -0.48 2.24
C ASP A 63 -25.28 0.58 1.19
N SER A 64 -25.80 1.73 1.64
CA SER A 64 -26.12 2.85 0.74
C SER A 64 -24.88 3.43 0.05
N LEU A 65 -23.76 3.56 0.76
CA LEU A 65 -22.53 4.13 0.21
C LEU A 65 -21.86 3.21 -0.82
N ILE A 66 -21.90 1.90 -0.59
CA ILE A 66 -21.38 0.91 -1.56
C ILE A 66 -22.09 1.04 -2.90
N GLU A 67 -23.40 1.27 -2.88
CA GLU A 67 -24.21 1.39 -4.08
C GLU A 67 -24.21 2.80 -4.70
N SER A 68 -23.81 3.85 -3.97
CA SER A 68 -23.94 5.24 -4.44
C SER A 68 -22.62 5.97 -4.67
N VAL A 69 -21.52 5.55 -4.06
CA VAL A 69 -20.22 6.22 -4.23
C VAL A 69 -19.55 5.69 -5.49
N GLU A 70 -19.40 6.57 -6.48
CA GLU A 70 -18.91 6.24 -7.81
C GLU A 70 -17.60 6.95 -8.14
N TYR A 71 -16.90 6.41 -9.12
CA TYR A 71 -15.83 7.10 -9.82
C TYR A 71 -16.14 7.20 -11.31
N GLY A 72 -15.67 8.29 -11.92
CA GLY A 72 -15.89 8.60 -13.32
C GLY A 72 -14.81 8.05 -14.25
N ASP A 73 -14.63 8.73 -15.37
CA ASP A 73 -13.67 8.33 -16.41
C ASP A 73 -12.23 8.31 -15.91
N ASN A 74 -11.41 7.51 -16.59
CA ASN A 74 -9.97 7.51 -16.41
C ASN A 74 -9.39 8.91 -16.68
N THR A 75 -8.39 9.29 -15.89
CA THR A 75 -7.64 10.54 -16.05
C THR A 75 -6.16 10.26 -16.23
N GLU A 76 -5.39 11.31 -16.52
CA GLU A 76 -3.94 11.25 -16.42
C GLU A 76 -3.51 10.69 -15.06
N ASN A 77 -2.48 9.85 -15.08
CA ASN A 77 -2.02 9.11 -13.91
C ASN A 77 -1.15 10.00 -13.02
N GLU A 78 -1.80 10.87 -12.25
CA GLU A 78 -1.15 11.84 -11.39
C GLU A 78 -1.28 11.49 -9.91
N TRP A 79 -0.15 11.48 -9.20
CA TRP A 79 -0.08 11.08 -7.81
C TRP A 79 0.17 12.25 -6.88
N GLU A 80 -0.60 12.28 -5.80
CA GLU A 80 -0.37 13.19 -4.69
C GLU A 80 0.44 12.52 -3.57
N ARG A 81 1.49 13.20 -3.10
CA ARG A 81 2.42 12.70 -2.07
C ARG A 81 1.72 12.39 -0.73
N ASN A 82 0.69 13.17 -0.39
CA ASN A 82 -0.09 13.05 0.84
C ASN A 82 -1.54 12.66 0.54
N HIS A 83 -1.74 11.71 -0.37
CA HIS A 83 -3.08 11.25 -0.73
C HIS A 83 -3.89 10.81 0.50
N PHE A 84 -5.17 11.17 0.49
CA PHE A 84 -6.15 10.69 1.46
C PHE A 84 -6.48 9.22 1.18
N THR A 85 -6.87 8.44 2.18
CA THR A 85 -7.24 7.04 1.97
C THR A 85 -8.64 6.74 2.48
N ILE A 86 -9.39 5.98 1.70
CA ILE A 86 -10.61 5.30 2.17
C ILE A 86 -10.28 3.81 2.36
N ILE A 87 -10.56 3.30 3.55
CA ILE A 87 -10.28 1.93 3.96
C ILE A 87 -11.58 1.26 4.38
N LEU A 88 -11.87 0.10 3.80
CA LEU A 88 -12.92 -0.80 4.24
C LEU A 88 -12.30 -1.87 5.12
N THR A 89 -12.83 -2.01 6.32
CA THR A 89 -12.44 -3.07 7.24
C THR A 89 -13.63 -3.95 7.57
N LYS A 90 -13.37 -5.21 7.90
CA LYS A 90 -14.36 -6.12 8.50
C LYS A 90 -13.75 -6.77 9.71
N ALA A 91 -14.41 -6.63 10.86
CA ALA A 91 -13.83 -6.99 12.15
C ALA A 91 -12.40 -6.41 12.33
N ASN A 92 -12.25 -5.13 11.99
CA ASN A 92 -10.99 -4.36 12.04
C ASN A 92 -9.86 -4.84 11.11
N LYS A 93 -10.09 -5.88 10.27
CA LYS A 93 -9.15 -6.32 9.24
C LYS A 93 -9.42 -5.58 7.94
N GLU A 94 -8.38 -5.02 7.34
CA GLU A 94 -8.46 -4.36 6.03
C GLU A 94 -8.91 -5.35 4.94
N LEU A 95 -9.97 -4.99 4.21
CA LEU A 95 -10.49 -5.73 3.07
C LEU A 95 -10.16 -5.05 1.74
N TYR A 96 -10.24 -3.72 1.75
CA TYR A 96 -10.13 -2.91 0.56
C TYR A 96 -9.65 -1.50 0.92
N ARG A 97 -8.87 -0.91 0.02
CA ARG A 97 -8.24 0.39 0.21
C ARG A 97 -8.21 1.12 -1.12
N VAL A 98 -8.57 2.40 -1.08
CA VAL A 98 -8.45 3.31 -2.23
C VAL A 98 -7.73 4.56 -1.79
N SER A 99 -6.73 4.96 -2.56
CA SER A 99 -6.08 6.26 -2.40
C SER A 99 -6.85 7.31 -3.20
N ILE A 100 -7.09 8.46 -2.60
CA ILE A 100 -7.77 9.61 -3.16
C ILE A 100 -6.78 10.77 -3.16
N SER A 101 -6.69 11.53 -4.25
CA SER A 101 -5.93 12.78 -4.29
C SER A 101 -6.92 13.94 -4.28
N PRO A 102 -7.25 14.54 -3.11
CA PRO A 102 -8.25 15.58 -3.05
C PRO A 102 -7.88 16.82 -3.87
N ALA A 103 -6.60 17.18 -3.97
CA ALA A 103 -6.14 18.30 -4.79
C ALA A 103 -6.38 18.08 -6.30
N LEU A 104 -6.38 16.83 -6.75
CA LEU A 104 -6.48 16.45 -8.16
C LEU A 104 -7.89 15.93 -8.53
N ASN A 105 -8.81 15.87 -7.57
CA ASN A 105 -10.15 15.31 -7.75
C ASN A 105 -10.14 13.91 -8.38
N ASN A 106 -9.22 13.05 -7.94
CA ASN A 106 -9.07 11.71 -8.49
C ASN A 106 -8.98 10.61 -7.42
N ALA A 107 -9.37 9.40 -7.81
CA ALA A 107 -9.20 8.17 -7.07
C ALA A 107 -8.23 7.25 -7.83
N HIS A 108 -7.35 6.59 -7.08
CA HIS A 108 -6.34 5.67 -7.58
C HIS A 108 -6.78 4.23 -7.37
N ILE A 109 -7.06 3.55 -8.47
CA ILE A 109 -7.61 2.20 -8.49
C ILE A 109 -6.76 1.37 -9.44
N ASN A 110 -6.15 0.30 -8.94
CA ASN A 110 -5.35 -0.64 -9.73
C ASN A 110 -4.28 0.03 -10.61
N GLY A 111 -3.58 1.04 -10.05
CA GLY A 111 -2.49 1.76 -10.73
C GLY A 111 -2.93 2.80 -11.76
N LYS A 112 -4.23 3.09 -11.84
CA LYS A 112 -4.81 4.11 -12.72
C LYS A 112 -5.58 5.15 -11.91
N SER A 113 -5.62 6.37 -12.44
CA SER A 113 -6.41 7.47 -11.88
C SER A 113 -7.76 7.59 -12.56
N TYR A 114 -8.78 7.92 -11.77
CA TYR A 114 -10.16 8.12 -12.22
C TYR A 114 -10.74 9.36 -11.57
N LYS A 115 -11.62 10.09 -12.26
CA LYS A 115 -12.32 11.25 -11.68
C LYS A 115 -13.09 10.84 -10.43
N PHE A 116 -12.99 11.65 -9.37
CA PHE A 116 -13.70 11.41 -8.13
C PHE A 116 -14.22 12.70 -7.52
N ASN A 117 -15.48 12.71 -7.07
CA ASN A 117 -16.12 13.88 -6.49
C ASN A 117 -15.71 14.05 -5.02
N ILE A 118 -14.76 14.95 -4.76
CA ILE A 118 -14.23 15.22 -3.41
C ILE A 118 -15.27 15.77 -2.44
N SER A 119 -16.36 16.39 -2.93
CA SER A 119 -17.45 16.84 -2.05
C SER A 119 -18.12 15.70 -1.28
N VAL A 120 -17.97 14.46 -1.74
CA VAL A 120 -18.38 13.28 -0.96
C VAL A 120 -17.62 13.21 0.36
N LEU A 121 -16.30 13.42 0.36
CA LEU A 121 -15.48 13.39 1.58
C LEU A 121 -15.91 14.49 2.56
N GLU A 122 -16.23 15.68 2.06
CA GLU A 122 -16.73 16.81 2.87
C GLU A 122 -18.04 16.49 3.57
N LYS A 123 -18.98 15.85 2.85
CA LYS A 123 -20.27 15.45 3.43
C LYS A 123 -20.08 14.36 4.49
N LEU A 124 -19.23 13.39 4.22
CA LEU A 124 -18.98 12.27 5.13
C LEU A 124 -18.25 12.74 6.40
N SER A 125 -17.21 13.56 6.28
CA SER A 125 -16.47 14.12 7.43
C SER A 125 -17.31 15.01 8.32
N LYS A 126 -18.20 15.84 7.76
CA LYS A 126 -19.13 16.64 8.56
C LYS A 126 -20.13 15.78 9.34
N LYS A 127 -20.60 14.68 8.75
CA LYS A 127 -21.64 13.83 9.36
C LYS A 127 -21.07 12.78 10.32
N TYR A 128 -19.88 12.27 10.02
CA TYR A 128 -19.25 11.15 10.73
C TYR A 128 -17.78 11.45 11.05
N PRO A 129 -17.48 12.55 11.77
CA PRO A 129 -16.10 12.98 11.99
C PRO A 129 -15.28 11.90 12.71
N LEU A 130 -13.99 11.85 12.39
CA LEU A 130 -13.04 10.94 13.03
C LEU A 130 -11.79 11.70 13.49
N THR A 131 -11.49 11.54 14.78
CA THR A 131 -10.18 11.81 15.35
C THR A 131 -9.52 10.46 15.68
N TYR A 132 -8.25 10.32 15.33
CA TYR A 132 -7.52 9.08 15.54
C TYR A 132 -6.06 9.35 15.88
N LYS A 133 -5.47 8.37 16.56
CA LYS A 133 -4.03 8.29 16.83
C LYS A 133 -3.46 7.04 16.18
N TRP A 134 -2.15 7.03 16.04
CA TRP A 134 -1.40 5.87 15.61
C TRP A 134 -0.15 5.69 16.44
N TYR A 135 0.33 4.46 16.50
CA TYR A 135 1.61 4.14 17.11
C TYR A 135 2.23 2.91 16.45
N GLU A 136 3.54 2.79 16.61
CA GLU A 136 4.32 1.68 16.06
C GLU A 136 4.62 0.65 17.14
N LYS A 137 4.64 -0.61 16.75
CA LYS A 137 5.08 -1.71 17.61
C LYS A 137 5.95 -2.67 16.80
N GLU A 138 7.14 -2.94 17.31
CA GLU A 138 8.06 -3.92 16.73
C GLU A 138 7.76 -5.32 17.26
N PHE A 139 7.88 -6.31 16.37
CA PHE A 139 7.69 -7.73 16.66
C PHE A 139 8.94 -8.50 16.25
N LYS A 140 9.21 -9.63 16.92
CA LYS A 140 10.33 -10.51 16.57
C LYS A 140 9.94 -11.53 15.51
N THR A 141 8.68 -11.98 15.53
CA THR A 141 8.18 -13.04 14.64
C THR A 141 6.75 -12.76 14.16
N GLU A 142 6.38 -13.38 13.05
CA GLU A 142 5.01 -13.32 12.54
C GLU A 142 4.01 -13.97 13.51
N GLN A 143 4.43 -15.01 14.24
CA GLN A 143 3.59 -15.67 15.26
C GLN A 143 3.26 -14.73 16.42
N GLU A 144 4.25 -13.97 16.89
CA GLU A 144 4.07 -12.96 17.93
C GLU A 144 3.10 -11.86 17.46
N PHE A 145 3.29 -11.36 16.24
CA PHE A 145 2.38 -10.41 15.62
C PHE A 145 0.96 -10.98 15.51
N ASN A 146 0.77 -12.20 15.04
CA ASN A 146 -0.56 -12.79 14.86
C ASN A 146 -1.32 -12.96 16.19
N LYS A 147 -0.61 -13.32 17.27
CA LYS A 147 -1.19 -13.37 18.61
C LYS A 147 -1.64 -11.98 19.07
N PHE A 148 -0.77 -10.98 18.94
CA PHE A 148 -1.11 -9.59 19.26
C PHE A 148 -2.28 -9.06 18.41
N ASN A 149 -2.23 -9.29 17.10
CA ASN A 149 -3.21 -8.82 16.13
C ASN A 149 -4.59 -9.39 16.43
N THR A 150 -4.68 -10.67 16.82
CA THR A 150 -5.95 -11.29 17.20
C THR A 150 -6.60 -10.61 18.40
N GLU A 151 -5.82 -10.17 19.38
CA GLU A 151 -6.35 -9.49 20.58
C GLU A 151 -6.68 -8.02 20.33
N ILE A 152 -5.81 -7.28 19.63
CA ILE A 152 -6.05 -5.85 19.40
C ILE A 152 -7.24 -5.60 18.46
N LEU A 153 -7.48 -6.50 17.50
CA LEU A 153 -8.62 -6.38 16.58
C LEU A 153 -9.98 -6.58 17.28
N LYS A 154 -10.03 -7.14 18.49
CA LYS A 154 -11.26 -7.23 19.29
C LYS A 154 -11.62 -5.94 20.01
N GLN A 155 -10.66 -5.00 20.14
CA GLN A 155 -10.88 -3.76 20.88
C GLN A 155 -11.74 -2.80 20.05
N GLU A 156 -12.72 -2.19 20.70
CA GLU A 156 -13.66 -1.27 20.05
C GLU A 156 -12.97 -0.05 19.43
N LYS A 157 -11.97 0.49 20.14
CA LYS A 157 -11.16 1.63 19.70
C LYS A 157 -10.30 1.33 18.48
N THR A 158 -10.02 0.07 18.16
CA THR A 158 -9.16 -0.28 17.03
C THR A 158 -9.86 0.04 15.71
N LEU A 159 -9.18 0.81 14.87
CA LEU A 159 -9.60 1.10 13.51
C LEU A 159 -9.12 -0.01 12.57
N TYR A 160 -7.79 -0.17 12.49
CA TYR A 160 -7.13 -1.28 11.80
C TYR A 160 -5.65 -1.35 12.20
N VAL A 161 -5.00 -2.44 11.78
CA VAL A 161 -3.56 -2.66 11.97
C VAL A 161 -2.91 -2.86 10.61
N SER A 162 -1.89 -2.07 10.30
CA SER A 162 -1.00 -2.30 9.17
C SER A 162 0.01 -3.38 9.54
N LYS A 163 -0.08 -4.53 8.86
CA LYS A 163 0.76 -5.71 9.11
C LYS A 163 2.21 -5.45 8.67
N PRO A 164 3.23 -5.83 9.48
CA PRO A 164 4.62 -5.84 9.05
C PRO A 164 4.87 -6.84 7.92
N THR A 165 5.86 -6.56 7.08
CA THR A 165 6.33 -7.49 6.04
C THR A 165 7.32 -8.49 6.62
N PHE A 166 6.90 -9.75 6.78
CA PHE A 166 7.74 -10.85 7.30
C PHE A 166 8.38 -11.68 6.18
N ILE A 167 8.98 -11.02 5.18
CA ILE A 167 9.58 -11.73 4.03
C ILE A 167 11.04 -12.08 4.27
N TYR A 168 11.83 -11.14 4.81
CA TYR A 168 13.28 -11.29 4.98
C TYR A 168 13.65 -11.31 6.46
N GLU A 169 14.66 -12.10 6.83
CA GLU A 169 15.23 -12.10 8.18
C GLU A 169 16.11 -10.87 8.43
N GLY A 170 16.64 -10.28 7.36
CA GLY A 170 17.46 -9.08 7.39
C GLY A 170 18.14 -8.80 6.06
N SER A 171 19.15 -7.95 6.10
CA SER A 171 19.90 -7.53 4.92
C SER A 171 21.37 -7.32 5.21
N PHE A 172 22.16 -7.25 4.14
CA PHE A 172 23.55 -6.81 4.17
C PHE A 172 23.92 -6.19 2.84
N GLU A 173 25.03 -5.46 2.81
CA GLU A 173 25.51 -4.80 1.60
C GLU A 173 26.71 -5.52 0.97
N LEU A 174 26.79 -5.49 -0.35
CA LEU A 174 27.97 -5.86 -1.12
C LEU A 174 28.39 -4.69 -2.01
N GLN A 175 29.63 -4.24 -1.85
CA GLN A 175 30.20 -3.15 -2.65
C GLN A 175 31.10 -3.73 -3.74
N PHE A 176 30.81 -3.38 -4.98
CA PHE A 176 31.57 -3.80 -6.16
C PHE A 176 32.23 -2.58 -6.81
N PRO A 177 33.55 -2.62 -7.07
CA PRO A 177 34.19 -1.60 -7.89
C PRO A 177 33.66 -1.66 -9.32
N LYS A 178 33.48 -0.51 -9.97
CA LYS A 178 33.09 -0.46 -11.37
C LYS A 178 34.24 -0.96 -12.24
N ASN A 179 33.90 -1.85 -13.17
CA ASN A 179 34.79 -2.34 -14.20
C ASN A 179 33.94 -2.91 -15.35
N GLU A 180 34.57 -3.53 -16.35
CA GLU A 180 33.88 -4.11 -17.50
C GLU A 180 32.86 -5.18 -17.12
N ILE A 181 33.13 -5.96 -16.08
CA ILE A 181 32.26 -7.05 -15.58
C ILE A 181 31.12 -6.46 -14.73
N PHE A 182 31.44 -5.56 -13.79
CA PHE A 182 30.50 -4.90 -12.89
C PHE A 182 30.16 -3.49 -13.40
N SER A 183 29.76 -3.42 -14.67
CA SER A 183 29.48 -2.18 -15.39
C SER A 183 28.16 -1.53 -14.98
N SER A 184 27.26 -2.28 -14.33
CA SER A 184 25.96 -1.78 -13.87
C SER A 184 25.42 -2.62 -12.69
N PRO A 185 24.45 -2.08 -11.92
CA PRO A 185 23.74 -2.86 -10.91
C PRO A 185 23.07 -4.11 -11.49
N LYS A 186 22.62 -4.05 -12.74
CA LYS A 186 22.04 -5.21 -13.45
C LYS A 186 23.10 -6.30 -13.68
N ALA A 187 24.29 -5.95 -14.15
CA ALA A 187 25.36 -6.91 -14.34
C ALA A 187 25.76 -7.60 -13.02
N ILE A 188 25.79 -6.85 -11.92
CA ILE A 188 26.05 -7.40 -10.59
C ILE A 188 24.91 -8.32 -10.12
N ASN A 189 23.65 -7.93 -10.34
CA ASN A 189 22.51 -8.79 -10.06
C ASN A 189 22.61 -10.13 -10.82
N ASP A 190 22.87 -10.08 -12.12
CA ASP A 190 22.95 -11.27 -12.97
C ASP A 190 24.14 -12.17 -12.56
N TYR A 191 25.22 -11.58 -12.06
CA TYR A 191 26.36 -12.29 -11.47
C TYR A 191 26.05 -12.97 -10.12
N LEU A 192 25.33 -12.28 -9.24
CA LEU A 192 25.05 -12.75 -7.88
C LEU A 192 23.92 -13.76 -7.82
N LYS A 193 22.85 -13.54 -8.59
CA LYS A 193 21.61 -14.32 -8.55
C LYS A 193 21.82 -15.84 -8.53
N PRO A 194 22.56 -16.46 -9.46
CA PRO A 194 22.74 -17.92 -9.45
C PRO A 194 23.53 -18.45 -8.24
N LYS A 195 24.37 -17.61 -7.61
CA LYS A 195 25.09 -17.98 -6.37
C LYS A 195 24.15 -17.93 -5.17
N ILE A 196 23.33 -16.88 -5.10
CA ILE A 196 22.38 -16.66 -4.03
C ILE A 196 21.29 -17.74 -4.04
N GLU A 197 20.71 -18.03 -5.21
CA GLU A 197 19.68 -19.06 -5.37
C GLU A 197 20.11 -20.44 -4.87
N LYS A 198 21.39 -20.82 -5.07
CA LYS A 198 21.96 -22.06 -4.54
C LYS A 198 22.02 -22.09 -3.01
N ILE A 199 22.27 -20.95 -2.37
CA ILE A 199 22.41 -20.83 -0.91
C ILE A 199 21.03 -20.78 -0.23
N VAL A 200 20.09 -20.03 -0.82
CA VAL A 200 18.77 -19.82 -0.19
C VAL A 200 17.83 -21.00 -0.37
N ASN A 201 18.09 -21.89 -1.34
CA ASN A 201 17.34 -23.11 -1.60
C ASN A 201 15.81 -22.91 -1.60
N GLY A 202 15.34 -21.94 -2.39
CA GLY A 202 13.91 -21.61 -2.53
C GLY A 202 13.37 -20.64 -1.48
N LYS A 203 14.15 -20.20 -0.48
CA LYS A 203 13.75 -19.10 0.40
C LYS A 203 13.75 -17.76 -0.35
N GLU A 204 12.80 -16.90 0.03
CA GLU A 204 12.65 -15.54 -0.50
C GLU A 204 13.91 -14.70 -0.28
N HIS A 205 14.31 -13.97 -1.31
CA HIS A 205 15.44 -13.04 -1.28
C HIS A 205 15.25 -11.91 -2.29
N SER A 206 16.01 -10.83 -2.15
CA SER A 206 16.09 -9.81 -3.20
C SER A 206 17.49 -9.21 -3.29
N ILE A 207 17.82 -8.75 -4.49
CA ILE A 207 19.03 -8.02 -4.80
C ILE A 207 18.58 -6.68 -5.37
N SER A 208 19.00 -5.58 -4.75
CA SER A 208 18.56 -4.24 -5.14
C SER A 208 19.71 -3.25 -5.09
N TYR A 209 19.61 -2.20 -5.90
CA TYR A 209 20.47 -1.04 -5.83
C TYR A 209 19.61 0.17 -5.49
N ILE A 210 20.00 0.89 -4.44
CA ILE A 210 19.31 2.10 -3.99
C ILE A 210 20.19 3.29 -4.34
N ALA A 211 19.67 4.23 -5.14
CA ALA A 211 20.34 5.50 -5.43
C ALA A 211 20.29 6.46 -4.24
N ASN A 212 20.82 6.03 -3.10
CA ASN A 212 20.93 6.82 -1.88
C ASN A 212 22.09 7.83 -1.98
N GLU A 213 22.18 8.74 -1.02
CA GLU A 213 23.23 9.77 -0.98
C GLU A 213 24.64 9.18 -1.05
N PHE A 214 24.87 8.04 -0.38
CA PHE A 214 26.15 7.35 -0.41
C PHE A 214 26.53 6.90 -1.83
N ASN A 215 25.65 6.19 -2.54
CA ASN A 215 25.90 5.72 -3.90
C ASN A 215 25.98 6.87 -4.92
N LEU A 216 25.25 7.97 -4.68
CA LEU A 216 25.34 9.17 -5.53
C LEU A 216 26.69 9.89 -5.39
N LYS A 217 27.31 9.82 -4.21
CA LYS A 217 28.63 10.38 -3.90
C LYS A 217 29.78 9.46 -4.31
N ASN A 218 29.62 8.14 -4.19
CA ASN A 218 30.67 7.15 -4.50
C ASN A 218 30.42 6.50 -5.87
N ARG A 219 30.77 7.24 -6.93
CA ARG A 219 30.44 6.89 -8.33
C ARG A 219 31.39 5.90 -8.98
N ASP A 220 32.45 5.48 -8.32
CA ASP A 220 33.43 4.49 -8.75
C ASP A 220 33.06 3.06 -8.32
N GLN A 221 31.98 2.91 -7.55
CA GLN A 221 31.47 1.62 -7.09
C GLN A 221 29.95 1.52 -7.23
N TYR A 222 29.43 0.31 -7.04
CA TYR A 222 28.01 0.02 -6.84
C TYR A 222 27.83 -0.72 -5.51
N THR A 223 26.98 -0.20 -4.64
CA THR A 223 26.58 -0.88 -3.40
C THR A 223 25.22 -1.53 -3.60
N MET A 224 25.21 -2.86 -3.59
CA MET A 224 24.00 -3.67 -3.69
C MET A 224 23.50 -4.03 -2.30
N THR A 225 22.21 -3.87 -2.05
CA THR A 225 21.53 -4.37 -0.85
C THR A 225 20.95 -5.75 -1.13
N ILE A 226 21.36 -6.73 -0.32
CA ILE A 226 20.89 -8.11 -0.38
C ILE A 226 19.97 -8.35 0.80
N ASN A 227 18.69 -8.64 0.53
CA ASN A 227 17.73 -9.04 1.56
C ASN A 227 17.52 -10.55 1.50
N GLY A 228 17.40 -11.21 2.65
CA GLY A 228 17.19 -12.65 2.67
C GLY A 228 17.34 -13.28 4.06
N PRO A 229 17.50 -14.61 4.11
CA PRO A 229 17.77 -15.33 5.34
C PRO A 229 19.21 -15.13 5.83
N TYR A 230 19.45 -15.26 7.14
CA TYR A 230 20.77 -15.06 7.73
C TYR A 230 21.83 -16.06 7.24
N ASN A 231 21.45 -17.25 6.80
CA ASN A 231 22.38 -18.21 6.19
C ASN A 231 23.00 -17.67 4.88
N LEU A 232 22.25 -16.87 4.12
CA LEU A 232 22.79 -16.18 2.94
C LEU A 232 23.95 -15.25 3.33
N PHE A 233 23.79 -14.49 4.42
CA PHE A 233 24.88 -13.67 4.95
C PHE A 233 26.06 -14.51 5.43
N LYS A 234 25.86 -15.70 5.99
CA LYS A 234 27.00 -16.54 6.43
C LYS A 234 27.75 -17.19 5.27
N GLU A 235 27.03 -17.66 4.26
CA GLU A 235 27.58 -18.54 3.22
C GLU A 235 28.03 -17.80 1.96
N LEU A 236 27.42 -16.65 1.64
CA LEU A 236 27.79 -15.89 0.45
C LEU A 236 29.18 -15.26 0.63
N LYS A 237 30.19 -15.96 0.10
CA LYS A 237 31.58 -15.49 0.02
C LYS A 237 31.85 -15.05 -1.40
N ASP A 238 32.18 -13.78 -1.58
CA ASP A 238 32.49 -13.21 -2.87
C ASP A 238 33.80 -12.42 -2.79
N LYS A 239 34.79 -12.82 -3.60
CA LYS A 239 36.13 -12.22 -3.57
C LYS A 239 36.19 -10.88 -4.32
N ASN A 240 35.17 -10.57 -5.11
CA ASN A 240 35.11 -9.38 -5.96
C ASN A 240 34.34 -8.23 -5.31
N SER A 241 33.86 -8.41 -4.08
CA SER A 241 33.10 -7.41 -3.35
C SER A 241 33.56 -7.27 -1.91
N LYS A 242 33.37 -6.07 -1.38
CA LYS A 242 33.48 -5.80 0.05
C LYS A 242 32.12 -6.04 0.70
N LYS A 243 32.09 -6.92 1.69
CA LYS A 243 30.88 -7.29 2.41
C LYS A 243 30.67 -6.39 3.64
N GLY A 244 29.48 -5.81 3.74
CA GLY A 244 29.02 -5.07 4.91
C GLY A 244 28.56 -5.99 6.04
N GLU A 245 28.13 -5.38 7.14
CA GLU A 245 27.60 -6.11 8.30
C GLU A 245 26.16 -6.59 8.06
N TRP A 246 25.73 -7.53 8.89
CA TRP A 246 24.34 -7.98 8.91
C TRP A 246 23.46 -6.98 9.65
N ALA A 247 22.37 -6.56 9.02
CA ALA A 247 21.31 -5.76 9.60
C ALA A 247 20.04 -6.61 9.75
N PRO A 248 19.62 -6.99 10.97
CA PRO A 248 18.37 -7.70 11.20
C PRO A 248 17.16 -6.90 10.70
N ALA A 249 16.17 -7.59 10.14
CA ALA A 249 14.91 -6.96 9.75
C ALA A 249 14.16 -6.47 11.00
N LYS A 250 13.52 -5.30 10.87
CA LYS A 250 12.59 -4.78 11.88
C LYS A 250 11.17 -4.99 11.41
N PHE A 251 10.39 -5.77 12.15
CA PHE A 251 8.99 -6.04 11.81
C PHE A 251 8.07 -5.09 12.57
N ILE A 252 7.86 -3.91 12.01
CA ILE A 252 7.08 -2.84 12.65
C ILE A 252 5.65 -2.87 12.12
N ALA A 253 4.68 -3.01 13.03
CA ALA A 253 3.27 -2.80 12.72
C ALA A 253 2.90 -1.35 13.04
N VAL A 254 1.94 -0.82 12.29
CA VAL A 254 1.32 0.47 12.62
C VAL A 254 -0.12 0.21 13.07
N ILE A 255 -0.43 0.62 14.29
CA ILE A 255 -1.75 0.48 14.89
C ILE A 255 -2.47 1.80 14.78
N TYR A 256 -3.71 1.79 14.31
CA TYR A 256 -4.59 2.96 14.25
C TYR A 256 -5.76 2.77 15.23
N GLU A 257 -5.95 3.74 16.12
CA GLU A 257 -7.02 3.74 17.11
C GLU A 257 -7.81 5.04 17.05
N LYS A 258 -9.12 4.94 17.30
CA LYS A 258 -9.96 6.10 17.58
C LYS A 258 -9.45 6.78 18.87
N GLU A 259 -9.41 8.11 18.87
CA GLU A 259 -9.16 8.90 20.09
C GLU A 259 -10.39 8.96 21.00
#